data_AF-A0A1T5CK41-F1
#
_entry.id   AF-A0A1T5CK41-F1
#
_cell.length_a   1.000
_cell.length_b   1.000
_cell.length_c   1.000
_cell.angle_alpha   90.00
_cell.angle_beta   90.00
_cell.angle_gamma   90.00
#
_symmetry.space_group_name_H-M   'P 1'
#
loop_
_entity.id
_entity.type
_entity.pdbx_description
1 polymer ?
#
loop_
_entity_poly.entity_id
_entity_poly.type
_entity_poly.pdbx_seq_one_letter_code
_entity_poly.pdbx_strand_id
1 'polypeptide(L)' 'MANNPISMHRIRQLLLFLDRGFSQRAIEKETGINRRTIAGYLKRFGESGFSFRELLLFDDSELEVYLNAD' A
#
# COMPACT_ATOMS: atom_id res chain seq x y z
N MET A 1 -16.73 -0.14 7.64
CA MET A 1 -15.92 -1.37 7.71
C MET A 1 -14.78 -1.02 8.66
N ALA A 2 -14.59 -1.78 9.74
CA ALA A 2 -13.66 -1.41 10.81
C ALA A 2 -12.33 -0.91 10.22
N ASN A 3 -11.95 0.30 10.61
CA ASN A 3 -10.93 1.16 10.00
C ASN A 3 -9.50 0.64 10.23
N ASN A 4 -9.34 -0.67 10.44
CA ASN A 4 -8.08 -1.25 10.84
C ASN A 4 -7.13 -1.27 9.64
N PRO A 5 -5.97 -0.59 9.71
CA PRO A 5 -4.96 -0.70 8.69
C PRO A 5 -4.51 -2.17 8.53
N ILE A 6 -4.13 -2.54 7.30
CA ILE A 6 -3.53 -3.85 7.08
C ILE A 6 -2.09 -3.84 7.63
N SER A 7 -1.54 -5.02 7.92
CA SER A 7 -0.17 -5.11 8.45
C SER A 7 0.87 -4.50 7.51
N MET A 8 1.98 -4.01 8.06
CA MET A 8 3.11 -3.44 7.30
C MET A 8 3.62 -4.38 6.20
N HIS A 9 3.68 -5.69 6.48
CA HIS A 9 4.01 -6.69 5.47
C HIS A 9 3.06 -6.63 4.25
N ARG A 10 1.74 -6.50 4.46
CA ARG A 10 0.77 -6.40 3.36
C ARG A 10 0.85 -5.07 2.62
N ILE A 11 1.19 -3.97 3.32
CA ILE A 11 1.45 -2.66 2.71
C ILE A 11 2.67 -2.74 1.80
N ARG A 12 3.77 -3.33 2.27
CA ARG A 12 4.99 -3.54 1.48
C ARG A 12 4.73 -4.44 0.27
N GLN A 13 3.94 -5.50 0.45
CA GLN A 13 3.51 -6.36 -0.66
C GLN A 13 2.73 -5.56 -1.73
N LEU A 14 1.80 -4.69 -1.31
CA LEU A 14 1.07 -3.80 -2.19
C LEU A 14 1.99 -2.84 -2.97
N LEU A 15 2.94 -2.20 -2.29
CA LEU A 15 3.94 -1.33 -2.91
C LEU A 15 4.75 -2.07 -3.98
N LEU A 16 5.21 -3.29 -3.69
CA LEU A 16 5.97 -4.11 -4.63
C LEU A 16 5.16 -4.45 -5.88
N PHE A 17 3.88 -4.80 -5.74
CA PHE A 17 3.03 -5.05 -6.91
C PHE A 17 2.82 -3.80 -7.76
N LEU A 18 2.59 -2.66 -7.11
CA LEU A 18 2.36 -1.38 -7.80
C LEU A 18 3.61 -0.88 -8.52
N ASP A 19 4.80 -0.97 -7.91
CA ASP A 19 6.09 -0.65 -8.56
C ASP A 19 6.34 -1.53 -9.79
N ARG A 20 5.90 -2.79 -9.75
CA ARG A 20 5.96 -3.73 -10.89
C ARG A 20 4.85 -3.51 -11.94
N GLY A 21 3.99 -2.51 -11.77
CA GLY A 21 2.95 -2.15 -12.74
C GLY A 21 1.69 -3.03 -12.71
N PHE A 22 1.43 -3.76 -11.63
CA PHE A 22 0.23 -4.59 -11.54
C PHE A 22 -1.03 -3.72 -11.38
N SER A 23 -2.10 -4.10 -12.08
CA SER A 23 -3.42 -3.47 -11.89
C SER A 23 -4.05 -3.86 -10.55
N GLN A 24 -4.92 -3.02 -9.98
CA GLN A 24 -5.63 -3.34 -8.74
C GLN A 24 -6.39 -4.67 -8.79
N ARG A 25 -6.94 -5.04 -9.96
CA ARG A 25 -7.63 -6.32 -10.17
C ARG A 25 -6.66 -7.50 -10.08
N ALA A 26 -5.47 -7.36 -10.67
CA ALA A 26 -4.44 -8.39 -10.55
C ALA A 26 -3.97 -8.53 -9.10
N ILE A 27 -3.74 -7.42 -8.41
CA ILE A 27 -3.34 -7.42 -6.99
C ILE A 27 -4.40 -8.10 -6.11
N GLU A 28 -5.68 -7.78 -6.30
CA GLU A 28 -6.77 -8.44 -5.56
C GLU A 28 -6.76 -9.95 -5.79
N LYS A 29 -6.59 -10.40 -7.04
CA LYS A 29 -6.51 -11.83 -7.38
C LYS A 29 -5.31 -12.52 -6.75
N GLU A 30 -4.14 -11.89 -6.74
CA GLU A 30 -2.88 -12.47 -6.23
C GLU A 30 -2.79 -12.44 -4.69
N THR A 31 -3.37 -11.44 -4.03
CA THR A 31 -3.17 -11.19 -2.59
C THR A 31 -4.41 -11.44 -1.73
N GLY A 32 -5.59 -11.57 -2.34
CA GLY A 32 -6.88 -11.60 -1.66
C GLY A 32 -7.24 -10.30 -0.92
N ILE A 33 -6.46 -9.21 -1.08
CA ILE A 33 -6.79 -7.91 -0.50
C ILE A 33 -7.94 -7.31 -1.31
N ASN A 34 -9.01 -6.93 -0.63
CA ASN A 34 -10.17 -6.33 -1.29
C ASN A 34 -9.78 -5.06 -2.07
N ARG A 35 -10.30 -4.93 -3.29
CA ARG A 35 -10.00 -3.78 -4.17
C ARG A 35 -10.25 -2.41 -3.55
N ARG A 36 -11.22 -2.25 -2.65
CA ARG A 36 -11.47 -0.98 -1.94
C ARG A 36 -10.30 -0.64 -0.99
N THR A 37 -9.75 -1.63 -0.29
CA THR A 37 -8.56 -1.46 0.53
C THR A 37 -7.35 -1.09 -0.31
N ILE A 38 -7.16 -1.77 -1.46
CA ILE A 38 -6.09 -1.44 -2.43
C ILE A 38 -6.23 0.01 -2.90
N ALA A 39 -7.43 0.44 -3.30
CA ALA A 39 -7.67 1.80 -3.75
C ALA A 39 -7.40 2.85 -2.65
N GLY A 40 -7.73 2.53 -1.39
CA GLY A 40 -7.40 3.38 -0.24
C GLY A 40 -5.90 3.54 -0.03
N TYR A 41 -5.13 2.45 -0.08
CA TYR A 41 -3.67 2.53 0.01
C TYR A 41 -3.04 3.23 -1.20
N LEU A 42 -3.56 3.01 -2.41
CA LEU A 42 -3.09 3.73 -3.61
C LEU A 42 -3.25 5.25 -3.46
N LYS A 43 -4.37 5.69 -2.88
CA LYS A 43 -4.59 7.10 -2.56
C LYS A 43 -3.57 7.60 -1.53
N ARG A 44 -3.37 6.88 -0.41
CA ARG A 44 -2.37 7.22 0.61
C ARG A 44 -0.94 7.29 0.05
N PHE A 45 -0.56 6.35 -0.82
CA PHE A 45 0.75 6.39 -1.50
C PHE A 45 0.88 7.66 -2.35
N GLY A 46 -0.15 8.03 -3.11
CA GLY A 46 -0.14 9.27 -3.89
C GLY A 46 -0.09 10.54 -3.03
N GLU A 47 -0.78 10.55 -1.89
CA GLU A 47 -0.78 11.67 -0.94
C GLU A 47 0.54 11.81 -0.17
N SER A 48 1.35 10.74 -0.08
CA SER A 48 2.66 10.78 0.60
C SER A 48 3.68 11.68 -0.11
N GLY A 49 3.50 11.96 -1.40
CA GLY A 49 4.44 12.73 -2.21
C GLY A 49 5.68 11.97 -2.69
N PHE A 50 5.81 10.68 -2.32
CA PHE A 50 6.93 9.82 -2.74
C PHE A 50 6.52 8.85 -3.85
N SER A 51 7.47 8.48 -4.69
CA SER A 51 7.31 7.37 -5.62
C SER A 51 7.29 6.02 -4.88
N PHE A 52 6.76 4.97 -5.53
CA PHE A 52 6.76 3.63 -4.94
C PHE A 52 8.17 3.12 -4.62
N ARG A 53 9.18 3.48 -5.44
CA ARG A 53 10.57 3.10 -5.20
C ARG A 53 11.15 3.77 -3.97
N GLU A 54 10.87 5.05 -3.76
CA GLU A 54 11.31 5.77 -2.55
C GLU A 54 10.66 5.18 -1.31
N LEU A 55 9.34 4.92 -1.36
CA LEU A 55 8.64 4.25 -0.25
C LEU A 55 9.20 2.85 0.04
N LEU A 56 9.66 2.10 -0.96
CA LEU A 56 10.27 0.79 -0.74
C LEU A 56 11.62 0.84 0.00
N LEU A 57 12.28 1.98 0.04
CA LEU A 57 13.53 2.18 0.79
C LEU A 57 13.28 2.46 2.27
N PHE A 58 12.06 2.86 2.63
CA PHE A 58 11.70 3.16 4.00
C PHE A 58 11.57 1.88 4.83
N ASP A 59 11.98 1.97 6.09
CA ASP A 59 11.68 0.95 7.08
C ASP A 59 10.18 0.96 7.46
N ASP A 60 9.76 -0.04 8.24
CA ASP A 60 8.35 -0.19 8.58
C ASP A 60 7.82 0.98 9.43
N SER A 61 8.66 1.61 10.26
CA SER A 61 8.26 2.75 11.09
C SER A 61 8.10 4.03 10.27
N GLU A 62 9.01 4.27 9.33
CA GLU A 62 8.92 5.38 8.39
C GLU A 62 7.68 5.26 7.50
N LEU A 63 7.40 4.05 6.98
CA LEU A 63 6.20 3.80 6.18
C LEU A 63 4.90 3.99 6.98
N GLU A 64 4.87 3.59 8.24
CA GLU A 64 3.69 3.71 9.09
C GLU A 64 3.24 5.16 9.25
N VAL A 65 4.20 6.09 9.42
CA VAL A 65 3.95 7.54 9.51
C VAL A 65 3.18 8.08 8.31
N TYR A 66 3.49 7.61 7.09
CA TYR A 66 2.83 8.11 5.89
C TYR A 66 1.56 7.35 5.52
N LEU A 67 1.47 6.07 5.88
CA LEU A 67 0.51 5.16 5.26
C LEU A 67 -0.53 4.60 6.21
N ASN A 68 -0.36 4.81 7.52
CA ASN A 68 -1.30 4.41 8.55
C ASN A 68 -1.64 5.54 9.53
N ALA A 69 -1.12 6.76 9.34
CA ALA A 69 -1.54 7.91 10.14
C ALA A 69 -3.07 8.14 10.06
N ASP A 70 -3.67 8.33 11.23
CA ASP A 70 -5.12 8.55 11.44
C ASP A 70 -5.64 9.82 10.75
#